data_AF-A0A8J4DBK6-F1
#
_entry.id   AF-A0A8J4DBK6-F1
#
_cell.length_a   1.000
_cell.length_b   1.000
_cell.length_c   1.000
_cell.angle_alpha   90.00
_cell.angle_beta   90.00
_cell.angle_gamma   90.00
#
_symmetry.space_group_name_H-M   'P 1'
#
loop_
_entity.id
_entity.type
_entity.pdbx_description
1 polymer ?
#
loop_
_entity_poly.entity_id
_entity_poly.type
_entity_poly.pdbx_seq_one_letter_code
_entity_poly.pdbx_strand_id
1 'polypeptide(L)'
;MPETCVRWADHVASILARGAVSCSVVGESAMYRALTEKALWASIFWLLSDALGGAKVGDIAVRHRADVEALVNELLPVLRGGLEAASVNRAGALEAARSLRDHEPVVNALLAYSESIANAVPSREMALAEFRWRNGAILEMESTPLHCSLLQRVGIDIARYSKKQTERF
;
A
#
# COMPACT_ATOMS: atom_id res chain seq x y z
N MET A 1 -4.45 26.91 -11.19
CA MET A 1 -5.81 26.34 -11.37
C MET A 1 -6.31 25.93 -10.00
N PRO A 2 -7.56 26.20 -9.61
CA PRO A 2 -8.03 25.81 -8.28
C PRO A 2 -8.21 24.29 -8.24
N GLU A 3 -7.58 23.67 -7.25
CA GLU A 3 -7.56 22.23 -6.96
C GLU A 3 -8.99 21.71 -6.75
N THR A 4 -9.41 20.74 -7.56
CA THR A 4 -10.81 20.28 -7.60
C THR A 4 -11.12 19.18 -6.59
N CYS A 5 -10.13 18.60 -5.91
CA CYS A 5 -10.34 17.54 -4.92
C CYS A 5 -10.72 18.07 -3.51
N VAL A 6 -10.53 19.37 -3.24
CA VAL A 6 -10.50 19.93 -1.88
C VAL A 6 -11.70 20.80 -1.50
N ARG A 7 -12.61 21.13 -2.43
CA ARG A 7 -13.69 22.12 -2.18
C ARG A 7 -14.54 21.82 -0.94
N TRP A 8 -14.78 20.54 -0.67
CA TRP A 8 -15.63 20.09 0.43
C TRP A 8 -14.87 19.41 1.56
N ALA A 9 -13.53 19.37 1.50
CA ALA A 9 -12.72 18.61 2.45
C ALA A 9 -12.97 19.09 3.89
N ASP A 10 -12.95 20.40 4.12
CA ASP A 10 -13.22 20.99 5.44
C ASP A 10 -14.66 20.73 5.92
N HIS A 11 -15.62 20.75 4.99
CA HIS A 11 -17.02 20.48 5.31
C HIS A 11 -17.21 19.02 5.75
N VAL A 12 -16.62 18.08 5.01
CA VAL A 12 -16.62 16.65 5.35
C VAL A 12 -15.92 16.43 6.69
N ALA A 13 -14.77 17.07 6.91
CA ALA A 13 -14.04 16.99 8.18
C ALA A 13 -14.89 17.49 9.36
N SER A 14 -15.61 18.60 9.19
CA SER A 14 -16.56 19.09 10.20
C SER A 14 -17.69 18.10 10.47
N ILE A 15 -18.21 17.41 9.46
CA ILE A 15 -19.26 16.38 9.66
C ILE A 15 -18.71 15.19 10.45
N LEU A 16 -17.53 14.69 10.09
CA LEU A 16 -16.88 13.58 10.78
C LEU A 16 -16.57 13.93 12.24
N ALA A 17 -16.06 15.13 12.50
CA ALA A 17 -15.78 15.61 13.85
C ALA A 17 -17.04 15.68 14.73
N ARG A 18 -18.20 16.07 14.18
CA ARG A 18 -19.48 16.04 14.90
C ARG A 18 -19.92 14.62 15.26
N GLY A 19 -19.48 13.63 14.47
CA GLY A 19 -19.66 12.21 14.75
C GLY A 19 -18.56 11.60 15.64
N ALA A 20 -17.71 12.41 16.27
CA ALA A 20 -16.54 11.99 17.04
C ALA A 20 -15.51 11.15 16.24
N VAL A 21 -15.47 11.33 14.92
CA VAL A 21 -14.47 10.72 14.04
C VAL A 21 -13.40 11.77 13.73
N SER A 22 -12.17 11.51 14.15
CA SER A 22 -11.01 12.36 13.83
C SER A 22 -10.56 12.14 12.38
N CYS A 23 -10.30 13.23 11.66
CA CYS A 23 -9.69 13.18 10.33
C CYS A 23 -8.80 14.42 10.11
N SER A 24 -7.90 14.32 9.15
CA SER A 24 -7.04 15.43 8.72
C SER A 24 -7.35 15.81 7.27
N VAL A 25 -7.48 17.10 7.00
CA VAL A 25 -7.49 17.63 5.63
C VAL A 25 -6.04 17.84 5.22
N VAL A 26 -5.66 17.22 4.10
CA VAL A 26 -4.28 17.24 3.60
C VAL A 26 -4.27 17.60 2.12
N GLY A 27 -3.15 18.15 1.65
CA GLY A 27 -2.93 18.42 0.23
C GLY A 27 -2.80 17.15 -0.60
N GLU A 28 -2.90 17.28 -1.92
CA GLU A 28 -2.93 16.14 -2.84
C GLU A 28 -1.68 15.25 -2.74
N SER A 29 -0.49 15.82 -2.63
CA SER A 29 0.76 15.05 -2.52
C SER A 29 0.82 14.24 -1.22
N ALA A 30 0.41 14.83 -0.09
CA ALA A 30 0.30 14.13 1.19
C ALA A 30 -0.77 13.02 1.14
N MET A 31 -1.90 13.25 0.45
CA MET A 31 -2.91 12.23 0.23
C MET A 31 -2.36 11.05 -0.57
N TYR A 32 -1.70 11.29 -1.71
CA TYR A 32 -1.10 10.22 -2.51
C TYR A 32 -0.05 9.43 -1.74
N ARG A 33 0.79 10.12 -0.96
CA ARG A 33 1.74 9.46 -0.07
C ARG A 33 1.03 8.50 0.90
N ALA A 34 0.01 8.98 1.62
CA ALA A 34 -0.73 8.17 2.57
C ALA A 34 -1.45 6.98 1.90
N LEU A 35 -2.01 7.17 0.71
CA LEU A 35 -2.62 6.09 -0.08
C LEU A 35 -1.60 5.03 -0.49
N THR A 36 -0.41 5.44 -0.92
CA THR A 36 0.66 4.50 -1.29
C THR A 36 1.20 3.74 -0.08
N GLU A 37 1.46 4.41 1.03
CA GLU A 37 1.86 3.76 2.29
C GLU A 37 0.78 2.77 2.75
N LYS A 38 -0.51 3.14 2.66
CA LYS A 38 -1.61 2.24 3.03
C LYS A 38 -1.72 1.04 2.09
N ALA A 39 -1.58 1.24 0.77
CA ALA A 39 -1.59 0.16 -0.20
C ALA A 39 -0.44 -0.81 0.03
N LEU A 40 0.77 -0.28 0.27
CA LEU A 40 1.96 -1.06 0.58
C LEU A 40 1.78 -1.88 1.87
N TRP A 41 1.31 -1.24 2.95
CA TRP A 41 0.99 -1.92 4.20
C TRP A 41 -0.03 -3.04 4.00
N ALA A 42 -1.12 -2.75 3.29
CA ALA A 42 -2.20 -3.71 3.06
C ALA A 42 -1.81 -4.87 2.13
N SER A 43 -0.79 -4.70 1.28
CA SER A 43 -0.21 -5.78 0.48
C SER A 43 0.78 -6.62 1.27
N ILE A 44 1.61 -5.99 2.12
CA ILE A 44 2.67 -6.68 2.88
C ILE A 44 2.12 -7.44 4.08
N PHE A 45 1.36 -6.77 4.96
CA PHE A 45 1.12 -7.31 6.30
C PHE A 45 0.16 -8.50 6.33
N TRP A 46 -0.81 -8.57 5.41
CA TRP A 46 -1.65 -9.76 5.32
C TRP A 46 -0.86 -10.96 4.79
N LEU A 47 0.07 -10.75 3.83
CA LEU A 47 0.92 -11.82 3.29
C LEU A 47 1.81 -12.39 4.38
N LEU A 48 2.52 -11.52 5.10
CA LEU A 48 3.38 -11.94 6.20
C LEU A 48 2.58 -12.58 7.33
N SER A 49 1.43 -12.01 7.70
CA SER A 49 0.54 -12.61 8.68
C SER A 49 0.14 -14.03 8.28
N ASP A 50 -0.35 -14.22 7.07
CA ASP A 50 -0.80 -15.53 6.60
C ASP A 50 0.35 -16.54 6.49
N ALA A 51 1.48 -16.13 5.91
CA ALA A 51 2.69 -16.95 5.79
C ALA A 51 3.28 -17.36 7.15
N LEU A 52 3.03 -16.57 8.20
CA LEU A 52 3.45 -16.82 9.58
C LEU A 52 2.34 -17.44 10.45
N GLY A 53 1.29 -18.00 9.83
CA GLY A 53 0.24 -18.72 10.56
C GLY A 53 -0.75 -17.83 11.32
N GLY A 54 -1.04 -16.64 10.79
CA GLY A 54 -1.97 -15.67 11.39
C GLY A 54 -1.31 -14.74 12.41
N ALA A 55 -0.05 -14.37 12.19
CA ALA A 55 0.69 -13.49 13.10
C ALA A 55 0.07 -12.09 13.19
N LYS A 56 0.07 -11.52 14.40
CA LYS A 56 -0.38 -10.14 14.61
C LYS A 56 0.58 -9.14 13.97
N VAL A 57 0.06 -8.01 13.51
CA VAL A 57 0.89 -7.00 12.85
C VAL A 57 1.95 -6.38 13.76
N GLY A 58 1.70 -6.31 15.08
CA GLY A 58 2.73 -5.87 16.04
C GLY A 58 3.87 -6.87 16.20
N ASP A 59 3.57 -8.18 16.20
CA ASP A 59 4.60 -9.22 16.26
C ASP A 59 5.45 -9.22 14.98
N ILE A 60 4.82 -9.03 13.82
CA ILE A 60 5.51 -8.85 12.53
C ILE A 60 6.42 -7.63 12.57
N ALA A 61 5.93 -6.48 13.07
CA ALA A 61 6.72 -5.26 13.11
C ALA A 61 8.00 -5.40 13.94
N VAL A 62 7.90 -6.07 15.10
CA VAL A 62 9.03 -6.24 16.03
C VAL A 62 9.99 -7.35 15.59
N ARG A 63 9.46 -8.50 15.13
CA ARG A 63 10.26 -9.71 14.91
C ARG A 63 10.64 -9.95 13.45
N HIS A 64 9.94 -9.31 12.52
CA HIS A 64 10.06 -9.54 11.07
C HIS A 64 10.33 -8.24 10.30
N ARG A 65 11.03 -7.27 10.94
CA ARG A 65 11.44 -6.01 10.29
C ARG A 65 12.15 -6.25 8.96
N ALA A 66 13.08 -7.20 8.90
CA ALA A 66 13.83 -7.52 7.70
C ALA A 66 12.93 -8.02 6.55
N ASP A 67 11.89 -8.81 6.86
CA ASP A 67 10.92 -9.27 5.85
C ASP A 67 10.07 -8.11 5.31
N VAL A 68 9.67 -7.18 6.19
CA VAL A 68 8.97 -5.94 5.81
C VAL A 68 9.86 -5.06 4.93
N GLU A 69 11.12 -4.84 5.33
CA GLU A 69 12.10 -4.08 4.55
C GLU A 69 12.33 -4.67 3.17
N ALA A 70 12.50 -5.99 3.07
CA ALA A 70 12.72 -6.67 1.81
C ALA A 70 11.54 -6.47 0.84
N LEU A 71 10.30 -6.57 1.36
CA LEU A 71 9.11 -6.32 0.56
C LEU A 71 8.92 -4.83 0.21
N VAL A 72 9.21 -3.91 1.12
CA VAL A 72 9.18 -2.47 0.80
C VAL A 72 10.19 -2.15 -0.29
N ASN A 73 11.40 -2.70 -0.21
CA ASN A 73 12.45 -2.51 -1.21
C ASN A 73 12.06 -2.98 -2.60
N GLU A 74 11.26 -4.04 -2.69
CA GLU A 74 10.75 -4.57 -3.97
C GLU A 74 9.52 -3.81 -4.47
N LEU A 75 8.54 -3.53 -3.59
CA LEU A 75 7.22 -3.06 -3.99
C LEU A 75 7.10 -1.54 -4.09
N LEU A 76 7.83 -0.79 -3.27
CA LEU A 76 7.77 0.67 -3.27
C LEU A 76 8.21 1.30 -4.61
N PRO A 77 9.27 0.82 -5.29
CA PRO A 77 9.64 1.30 -6.62
C PRO A 77 8.52 1.15 -7.64
N VAL A 78 7.78 0.03 -7.62
CA VAL A 78 6.66 -0.26 -8.54
C VAL A 78 5.53 0.74 -8.32
N LEU A 79 5.10 0.94 -7.07
CA LEU A 79 4.04 1.90 -6.73
C LEU A 79 4.45 3.35 -7.03
N ARG A 80 5.73 3.69 -6.80
CA ARG A 80 6.28 4.99 -7.14
C ARG A 80 6.26 5.22 -8.65
N GLY A 81 6.67 4.24 -9.46
CA GLY A 81 6.59 4.32 -10.92
C GLY A 81 5.14 4.50 -11.42
N GLY A 82 4.18 3.85 -10.77
CA GLY A 82 2.75 4.07 -11.03
C GLY A 82 2.29 5.49 -10.74
N LEU A 83 2.74 6.10 -9.65
CA LEU A 83 2.47 7.51 -9.34
C LEU A 83 3.14 8.47 -10.34
N GLU A 84 4.40 8.20 -10.73
CA GLU A 84 5.12 8.98 -11.74
C GLU A 84 4.39 8.93 -13.09
N ALA A 85 3.93 7.76 -13.53
CA ALA A 85 3.13 7.62 -14.74
C ALA A 85 1.79 8.37 -14.65
N ALA A 86 1.14 8.34 -13.47
CA ALA A 86 -0.12 9.02 -13.26
C ALA A 86 0.00 10.55 -13.14
N SER A 87 1.21 11.10 -12.91
CA SER A 87 1.40 12.53 -12.69
C SER A 87 1.10 13.40 -13.90
N VAL A 88 0.99 12.80 -15.09
CA VAL A 88 0.55 13.50 -16.31
C VAL A 88 -0.84 14.14 -16.13
N ASN A 89 -1.72 13.49 -15.34
CA ASN A 89 -3.11 13.92 -15.17
C ASN A 89 -3.53 14.07 -13.70
N ARG A 90 -2.59 13.92 -12.76
CA ARG A 90 -2.86 13.99 -11.31
C ARG A 90 -1.86 14.95 -10.65
N ALA A 91 -2.35 16.12 -10.25
CA ALA A 91 -1.56 17.05 -9.46
C ALA A 91 -1.15 16.40 -8.12
N GLY A 92 -0.04 16.84 -7.54
CA GLY A 92 0.55 16.24 -6.33
C GLY A 92 1.19 14.85 -6.49
N ALA A 93 0.86 14.06 -7.52
CA ALA A 93 1.36 12.68 -7.67
C ALA A 93 2.89 12.61 -7.88
N LEU A 94 3.46 13.53 -8.66
CA LEU A 94 4.92 13.58 -8.87
C LEU A 94 5.66 13.94 -7.58
N GLU A 95 5.13 14.89 -6.80
CA GLU A 95 5.71 15.27 -5.51
C GLU A 95 5.62 14.12 -4.52
N ALA A 96 4.49 13.42 -4.46
CA ALA A 96 4.31 12.24 -3.64
C ALA A 96 5.32 11.14 -4.00
N ALA A 97 5.47 10.81 -5.28
CA ALA A 97 6.45 9.85 -5.77
C ALA A 97 7.89 10.23 -5.36
N ARG A 98 8.24 11.52 -5.47
CA ARG A 98 9.55 12.04 -5.04
C ARG A 98 9.78 11.90 -3.54
N SER A 99 8.72 12.07 -2.73
CA SER A 99 8.78 11.93 -1.26
C SER A 99 8.93 10.48 -0.79
N LEU A 100 8.71 9.52 -1.69
CA LEU A 100 8.75 8.06 -1.45
C LEU A 100 10.05 7.42 -1.97
N ARG A 101 11.07 8.20 -2.35
CA ARG A 101 12.36 7.66 -2.84
C ARG A 101 13.18 7.00 -1.75
N ASP A 102 13.13 7.56 -0.54
CA ASP A 102 13.84 6.99 0.60
C ASP A 102 12.95 5.92 1.23
N HIS A 103 13.44 4.68 1.23
CA HIS A 103 12.66 3.54 1.70
C HIS A 103 12.57 3.48 3.23
N GLU A 104 13.62 3.90 3.94
CA GLU A 104 13.71 3.83 5.40
C GLU A 104 12.56 4.60 6.10
N PRO A 105 12.23 5.85 5.72
CA PRO A 105 11.04 6.53 6.27
C PRO A 105 9.73 5.79 6.01
N VAL A 106 9.60 5.12 4.86
CA VAL A 106 8.39 4.35 4.53
C VAL A 106 8.30 3.09 5.39
N VAL A 107 9.40 2.33 5.51
CA VAL A 107 9.49 1.18 6.42
C VAL A 107 9.08 1.58 7.83
N ASN A 108 9.70 2.64 8.37
CA ASN A 108 9.43 3.09 9.72
C ASN A 108 7.96 3.55 9.91
N ALA A 109 7.37 4.21 8.91
CA ALA A 109 5.94 4.56 8.95
C ALA A 109 5.04 3.31 8.99
N LEU A 110 5.34 2.27 8.21
CA LEU A 110 4.56 1.03 8.19
C LEU A 110 4.66 0.26 9.51
N LEU A 111 5.87 0.19 10.09
CA LEU A 111 6.11 -0.46 11.37
C LEU A 111 5.42 0.29 12.51
N ALA A 112 5.58 1.62 12.59
CA ALA A 112 4.94 2.45 13.59
C ALA A 112 3.40 2.35 13.54
N TYR A 113 2.81 2.34 12.33
CA TYR A 113 1.38 2.10 12.19
C TYR A 113 1.00 0.71 12.70
N SER A 114 1.76 -0.33 12.37
CA SER A 114 1.50 -1.70 12.82
C SER A 114 1.58 -1.84 14.33
N GLU A 115 2.53 -1.18 14.98
CA GLU A 115 2.65 -1.13 16.44
C GLU A 115 1.44 -0.41 17.09
N SER A 116 0.92 0.65 16.46
CA SER A 116 -0.28 1.35 16.94
C SER A 116 -1.54 0.49 16.95
N ILE A 117 -1.58 -0.57 16.14
CA ILE A 117 -2.66 -1.57 16.07
C ILE A 117 -2.11 -2.98 16.34
N ALA A 118 -1.16 -3.11 17.27
CA ALA A 118 -0.34 -4.30 17.47
C ALA A 118 -1.12 -5.63 17.59
N ASN A 119 -2.36 -5.61 18.09
CA ASN A 119 -3.19 -6.80 18.26
C ASN A 119 -3.98 -7.23 17.02
N ALA A 120 -3.96 -6.43 15.94
CA ALA A 120 -4.70 -6.75 14.73
C ALA A 120 -4.08 -7.95 14.01
N VAL A 121 -4.94 -8.87 13.58
CA VAL A 121 -4.62 -9.96 12.66
C VAL A 121 -5.32 -9.67 11.34
N PRO A 122 -4.59 -9.45 10.23
CA PRO A 122 -5.19 -9.22 8.93
C PRO A 122 -6.11 -10.37 8.51
N SER A 123 -7.32 -10.05 8.04
CA SER A 123 -8.23 -11.07 7.50
C SER A 123 -7.78 -11.54 6.12
N ARG A 124 -7.51 -12.84 5.99
CA ARG A 124 -7.25 -13.51 4.71
C ARG A 124 -8.43 -13.34 3.75
N GLU A 125 -9.65 -13.57 4.23
CA GLU A 125 -10.87 -13.44 3.43
C GLU A 125 -10.98 -12.05 2.79
N MET A 126 -10.78 -10.99 3.61
CA MET A 126 -10.79 -9.62 3.12
C MET A 126 -9.67 -9.35 2.12
N ALA A 127 -8.47 -9.87 2.37
CA ALA A 127 -7.34 -9.72 1.46
C ALA A 127 -7.58 -10.38 0.10
N LEU A 128 -8.29 -11.51 0.07
CA LEU A 128 -8.68 -12.19 -1.17
C LEU A 128 -9.82 -11.45 -1.90
N ALA A 129 -10.82 -10.97 -1.17
CA ALA A 129 -11.92 -10.20 -1.73
C ALA A 129 -11.43 -8.90 -2.40
N GLU A 130 -10.42 -8.26 -1.82
CA GLU A 130 -9.82 -7.03 -2.34
C GLU A 130 -8.53 -7.27 -3.14
N PHE A 131 -8.20 -8.53 -3.46
CA PHE A 131 -6.89 -8.91 -4.00
C PHE A 131 -6.47 -8.08 -5.20
N ARG A 132 -7.40 -7.87 -6.15
CA ARG A 132 -7.16 -7.10 -7.37
C ARG A 132 -6.63 -5.70 -7.08
N TRP A 133 -7.17 -5.02 -6.08
CA TRP A 133 -6.82 -3.63 -5.74
C TRP A 133 -5.62 -3.52 -4.81
N ARG A 134 -5.22 -4.64 -4.19
CA ARG A 134 -4.02 -4.77 -3.37
C ARG A 134 -2.87 -5.33 -4.23
N ASN A 135 -2.55 -6.62 -4.07
CA ASN A 135 -1.42 -7.28 -4.73
C ASN A 135 -1.63 -7.47 -6.23
N GLY A 136 -2.89 -7.64 -6.69
CA GLY A 136 -3.20 -7.80 -8.11
C GLY A 136 -2.77 -6.60 -8.95
N ALA A 137 -3.00 -5.38 -8.44
CA ALA A 137 -2.59 -4.15 -9.12
C ALA A 137 -1.06 -4.07 -9.29
N ILE A 138 -0.30 -4.53 -8.30
CA ILE A 138 1.16 -4.59 -8.36
C ILE A 138 1.62 -5.61 -9.42
N LEU A 139 1.00 -6.81 -9.46
CA LEU A 139 1.31 -7.84 -10.47
C LEU A 139 1.00 -7.39 -11.91
N GLU A 140 0.02 -6.49 -12.09
CA GLU A 140 -0.30 -5.90 -13.39
C GLU A 140 0.72 -4.84 -13.85
N MET A 141 1.50 -4.29 -12.91
CA MET A 141 2.51 -3.25 -13.14
C MET A 141 3.88 -3.85 -13.45
N GLU A 142 4.38 -4.74 -12.60
CA GLU A 142 5.76 -5.25 -12.69
C GLU A 142 5.94 -6.63 -12.06
N SER A 143 6.97 -7.36 -12.51
CA SER A 143 7.39 -8.62 -11.89
C SER A 143 8.10 -8.34 -10.57
N THR A 144 7.62 -8.97 -9.49
CA THR A 144 8.10 -8.76 -8.12
C THR A 144 8.43 -10.11 -7.48
N PRO A 145 9.65 -10.66 -7.68
CA PRO A 145 9.99 -12.05 -7.36
C PRO A 145 9.70 -12.48 -5.91
N LEU A 146 10.07 -11.68 -4.91
CA LEU A 146 9.86 -12.00 -3.49
C LEU A 146 8.36 -12.00 -3.16
N HIS A 147 7.65 -10.96 -3.56
CA HIS A 147 6.21 -10.83 -3.42
C HIS A 147 5.46 -11.97 -4.11
N CYS A 148 5.81 -12.30 -5.36
CA CYS A 148 5.26 -13.44 -6.10
C CYS A 148 5.49 -14.77 -5.37
N SER A 149 6.71 -14.99 -4.85
CA SER A 149 7.03 -16.19 -4.08
C SER A 149 6.16 -16.31 -2.82
N LEU A 150 5.99 -15.21 -2.07
CA LEU A 150 5.13 -15.21 -0.88
C LEU A 150 3.65 -15.42 -1.23
N LEU A 151 3.16 -14.78 -2.30
CA LEU A 151 1.81 -15.00 -2.82
C LEU A 151 1.55 -16.47 -3.12
N GLN A 152 2.47 -17.13 -3.82
CA GLN A 152 2.37 -18.57 -4.10
C GLN A 152 2.40 -19.41 -2.83
N ARG A 153 3.26 -19.07 -1.86
CA ARG A 153 3.34 -19.77 -0.57
C ARG A 153 2.03 -19.68 0.23
N VAL A 154 1.32 -18.57 0.14
CA VAL A 154 -0.01 -18.41 0.76
C VAL A 154 -1.14 -18.93 -0.13
N GLY A 155 -0.83 -19.66 -1.21
CA GLY A 155 -1.79 -20.36 -2.06
C GLY A 155 -2.46 -19.52 -3.15
N ILE A 156 -1.86 -18.39 -3.53
CA ILE A 156 -2.37 -17.57 -4.64
C ILE A 156 -1.83 -18.07 -5.98
N ASP A 157 -2.75 -18.35 -6.89
CA ASP A 157 -2.45 -18.61 -8.30
C ASP A 157 -2.19 -17.30 -9.04
N ILE A 158 -0.93 -16.86 -9.04
CA ILE A 158 -0.50 -15.61 -9.67
C ILE A 158 -0.68 -15.59 -11.20
N ALA A 159 -0.82 -16.75 -11.85
CA ALA A 159 -1.02 -16.84 -13.30
C ALA A 159 -2.35 -16.21 -13.75
N ARG A 160 -3.32 -16.07 -12.82
CA ARG A 160 -4.59 -15.36 -13.06
C ARG A 160 -4.45 -13.85 -13.15
N TYR A 161 -3.34 -13.29 -12.66
CA TYR A 161 -3.13 -11.85 -12.49
C TYR A 161 -1.94 -11.31 -13.28
N SER A 162 -1.01 -12.18 -13.68
CA SER A 162 0.01 -11.81 -14.66
C SER A 162 -0.69 -11.44 -15.97
N LYS A 163 -0.46 -10.23 -16.48
CA LYS A 163 -0.76 -9.94 -17.89
C LYS A 163 -0.13 -11.07 -18.71
N LYS A 164 -0.93 -11.73 -19.56
CA LYS A 164 -0.35 -12.34 -20.76
C LYS A 164 0.51 -11.25 -21.37
N GLN A 165 1.80 -11.49 -21.55
CA GLN A 165 2.59 -10.68 -22.46
C GLN A 165 1.94 -10.85 -23.83
N THR A 166 0.93 -10.04 -24.12
CA THR A 166 0.41 -9.91 -25.48
C THR A 166 1.49 -9.13 -26.21
N GLU A 167 2.38 -9.90 -26.82
CA GLU A 167 3.20 -9.61 -27.99
C GLU A 167 3.13 -8.14 -28.44
N ARG A 168 4.11 -7.34 -28.02
CA ARG A 168 4.54 -6.19 -28.82
C ARG A 168 5.42 -6.75 -29.93
N PHE A 169 4.81 -7.07 -31.07
CA PHE A 169 5.49 -7.10 -32.37
C PHE A 169 5.77 -5.66 -32.82
#